data_AF-A0A2V7T4D6-F1
#
_entry.id   AF-A0A2V7T4D6-F1
#
_cell.length_a   1.000
_cell.length_b   1.000
_cell.length_c   1.000
_cell.angle_alpha   90.00
_cell.angle_beta   90.00
_cell.angle_gamma   90.00
#
_symmetry.space_group_name_H-M   'P 1'
#
loop_
_entity.id
_entity.type
_entity.pdbx_description
1 polymer ?
#
loop_
_entity_poly.entity_id
_entity_poly.type
_entity_poly.pdbx_seq_one_letter_code
_entity_poly.pdbx_strand_id
1 'polypeptide(L)' 'MTNERRFEELLTEFKRVGVDLDSFPAGIGVHRDDALRILRLLPDGAGPAAFLSRVRYEQQATSRSGDGDALTAAG' A
#
# COMPACT_ATOMS: atom_id res chain seq x y z
N MET A 1 -12.32 -6.22 19.54
CA MET A 1 -13.27 -6.32 18.41
C MET A 1 -12.84 -5.44 17.23
N THR A 2 -11.57 -5.46 16.81
CA THR A 2 -11.03 -4.41 15.91
C THR A 2 -10.34 -4.94 14.66
N ASN A 3 -9.93 -6.20 14.64
CA ASN A 3 -9.19 -6.77 13.51
C ASN A 3 -10.09 -7.32 12.40
N GLU A 4 -11.28 -7.79 12.78
CA GLU A 4 -12.29 -8.35 11.86
C GLU A 4 -12.88 -7.28 10.94
N ARG A 5 -13.41 -6.20 11.52
CA ARG A 5 -13.96 -5.08 10.72
C ARG A 5 -12.94 -4.47 9.77
N ARG A 6 -11.70 -4.31 10.22
CA ARG A 6 -10.61 -3.80 9.36
C ARG A 6 -10.28 -4.76 8.22
N PHE A 7 -10.44 -6.07 8.44
CA PHE A 7 -10.23 -7.05 7.38
C PHE A 7 -11.36 -7.02 6.36
N GLU A 8 -12.61 -6.92 6.81
CA GLU A 8 -13.78 -6.79 5.95
C GLU A 8 -13.71 -5.54 5.08
N GLU A 9 -13.30 -4.41 5.66
CA GLU A 9 -13.07 -3.17 4.91
C GLU A 9 -11.99 -3.37 3.84
N LEU A 10 -10.87 -3.98 4.20
CA LEU A 10 -9.79 -4.29 3.26
C LEU A 10 -10.28 -5.18 2.11
N LEU A 11 -10.99 -6.26 2.42
CA LEU A 11 -11.59 -7.18 1.43
C LEU A 11 -12.57 -6.46 0.49
N THR A 12 -13.37 -5.55 1.04
CA THR A 12 -14.34 -4.77 0.26
C THR A 12 -13.64 -3.86 -0.74
N GLU A 13 -12.59 -3.16 -0.29
CA GLU A 13 -11.80 -2.30 -1.16
C GLU A 13 -11.04 -3.10 -2.23
N PHE A 14 -10.53 -4.29 -1.88
CA PHE A 14 -9.93 -5.21 -2.84
C PHE A 14 -10.88 -5.56 -3.97
N LYS A 15 -12.11 -5.96 -3.61
CA LYS A 15 -13.14 -6.30 -4.57
C LYS A 15 -13.57 -5.10 -5.43
N ARG A 16 -13.70 -3.92 -4.82
CA ARG A 16 -14.05 -2.66 -5.51
C ARG A 16 -13.01 -2.28 -6.56
N VAL A 17 -11.73 -2.39 -6.24
CA VAL A 17 -10.63 -2.09 -7.17
C VAL A 17 -10.42 -3.24 -8.17
N GLY A 18 -10.92 -4.44 -7.90
CA GLY A 18 -10.77 -5.61 -8.76
C GLY A 18 -9.40 -6.29 -8.59
N VAL A 19 -8.91 -6.33 -7.35
CA VAL A 19 -7.62 -6.94 -6.99
C VAL A 19 -7.89 -8.14 -6.09
N ASP A 20 -7.42 -9.33 -6.48
CA ASP A 20 -7.49 -10.53 -5.65
C ASP A 20 -6.34 -10.56 -4.63
N LEU A 21 -6.64 -10.98 -3.40
CA LEU A 21 -5.64 -11.19 -2.35
C LEU A 21 -4.61 -12.27 -2.74
N ASP A 22 -5.00 -13.25 -3.54
CA ASP A 22 -4.10 -14.28 -4.06
C ASP A 22 -3.15 -13.76 -5.15
N SER A 23 -3.46 -12.59 -5.74
CA SER A 23 -2.54 -11.91 -6.67
C SER A 23 -1.39 -11.21 -5.96
N PHE A 24 -1.38 -11.18 -4.62
CA PHE A 24 -0.26 -10.65 -3.85
C PHE A 24 0.88 -11.67 -3.85
N PRO A 25 2.01 -11.38 -4.51
CA PRO A 25 3.17 -12.21 -4.37
C PRO A 25 3.58 -12.19 -2.90
N ALA A 26 3.90 -13.34 -2.32
CA ALA A 26 4.37 -13.50 -0.93
C ALA A 26 5.66 -12.71 -0.58
N GLY A 27 6.16 -11.84 -1.48
CA GLY A 27 7.28 -10.93 -1.26
C GLY A 27 6.92 -9.45 -1.26
N ILE A 28 5.65 -9.07 -1.43
CA ILE A 28 5.21 -7.68 -1.26
C ILE A 28 4.88 -7.48 0.22
N GLY A 29 5.89 -7.08 1.00
CA GLY A 29 5.76 -6.71 2.41
C GLY A 29 5.01 -5.40 2.60
N VAL A 30 3.77 -5.30 2.10
CA VAL A 30 2.89 -4.15 2.33
C VAL A 30 2.09 -4.42 3.59
N HIS A 31 2.17 -3.51 4.55
CA HIS A 31 1.33 -3.55 5.74
C HIS A 31 -0.14 -3.35 5.38
N ARG A 32 -1.03 -4.01 6.12
CA ARG A 32 -2.47 -3.99 5.88
C ARG A 32 -3.05 -2.57 5.78
N ASP A 33 -2.61 -1.68 6.67
CA ASP A 33 -3.07 -0.29 6.68
C ASP A 33 -2.59 0.51 5.45
N ASP A 34 -1.39 0.21 4.94
CA ASP A 34 -0.87 0.83 3.71
C ASP A 34 -1.62 0.33 2.48
N ALA A 35 -1.93 -0.98 2.42
CA ALA A 35 -2.77 -1.54 1.37
C ALA A 35 -4.15 -0.86 1.34
N LEU A 36 -4.81 -0.73 2.49
CA LEU A 36 -6.10 -0.04 2.62
C LEU A 36 -6.02 1.43 2.16
N ARG A 37 -4.96 2.14 2.54
CA ARG A 37 -4.74 3.53 2.12
C ARG A 37 -4.59 3.63 0.60
N ILE A 38 -3.80 2.74 0.01
CA ILE A 38 -3.55 2.70 -1.44
C ILE A 38 -4.83 2.35 -2.20
N LEU A 39 -5.59 1.36 -1.75
CA LEU A 39 -6.85 0.97 -2.40
C LEU A 39 -7.87 2.11 -2.40
N ARG A 40 -7.95 2.88 -1.31
CA ARG A 40 -8.82 4.07 -1.21
C ARG A 40 -8.47 5.18 -2.20
N LEU A 41 -7.21 5.24 -2.64
CA LEU A 41 -6.75 6.22 -3.63
C LEU A 41 -7.02 5.78 -5.07
N LEU A 42 -7.38 4.51 -5.30
CA LEU A 42 -7.58 3.95 -6.63
C LEU A 42 -9.06 4.04 -7.04
N PRO A 43 -9.31 4.21 -8.35
CA PRO A 43 -10.65 4.11 -8.90
C PRO A 43 -11.17 2.67 -8.88
N ASP A 44 -12.48 2.53 -8.96
CA ASP A 44 -13.16 1.24 -9.06
C ASP A 44 -12.69 0.52 -10.33
N GLY A 45 -12.35 -0.75 -10.21
CA GLY A 45 -11.84 -1.55 -11.34
C GLY A 45 -10.44 -1.16 -11.84
N ALA A 46 -9.62 -0.42 -11.07
CA ALA A 46 -8.23 -0.12 -11.48
C ALA A 46 -7.36 -1.36 -11.69
N GLY A 47 -7.71 -2.47 -11.03
CA GLY A 47 -7.06 -3.76 -11.16
C GLY A 47 -5.70 -3.87 -10.45
N PRO A 48 -5.13 -5.09 -10.44
CA PRO A 48 -3.93 -5.42 -9.64
C PRO A 48 -2.70 -4.64 -10.11
N ALA A 49 -2.58 -4.36 -11.41
CA ALA A 49 -1.44 -3.64 -11.96
C ALA A 49 -1.35 -2.18 -11.45
N ALA A 50 -2.47 -1.48 -11.32
CA ALA A 50 -2.53 -0.13 -10.78
C ALA A 50 -2.15 -0.10 -9.30
N PHE A 51 -2.68 -1.07 -8.54
CA PHE A 51 -2.35 -1.25 -7.14
C PHE A 51 -0.85 -1.52 -6.92
N LEU A 52 -0.27 -2.47 -7.65
CA LEU A 52 1.16 -2.79 -7.57
C LEU A 52 2.06 -1.61 -7.94
N SER A 53 1.66 -0.84 -8.95
CA SER A 53 2.39 0.36 -9.36
C SER A 53 2.38 1.41 -8.26
N ARG A 54 1.24 1.60 -7.59
CA ARG A 54 1.13 2.55 -6.47
C ARG A 54 1.91 2.08 -5.25
N VAL A 55 1.85 0.80 -4.90
CA VAL A 55 2.67 0.21 -3.83
C VAL A 55 4.16 0.49 -4.04
N ARG A 56 4.68 0.21 -5.24
CA ARG A 56 6.10 0.46 -5.55
C ARG A 56 6.45 1.93 -5.43
N TYR A 57 5.56 2.82 -5.86
CA TYR A 57 5.74 4.26 -5.74
C TYR A 57 5.83 4.71 -4.27
N GLU A 58 4.93 4.25 -3.41
CA GLU A 58 4.91 4.62 -1.98
C GLU A 58 6.14 4.05 -1.23
N GLN A 59 6.56 2.83 -1.56
CA GLN A 59 7.77 2.23 -0.99
C GLN A 59 9.03 3.04 -1.38
N GLN A 60 9.14 3.45 -2.64
CA GLN A 60 10.26 4.29 -3.09
C GLN A 60 10.22 5.70 -2.48
N ALA A 61 9.03 6.28 -2.27
CA ALA A 61 8.87 7.57 -1.62
C ALA A 61 9.31 7.51 -0.15
N THR A 62 8.97 6.42 0.54
CA THR A 62 9.35 6.19 1.95
C THR A 62 10.86 6.01 2.09
N SER A 63 11.51 5.26 1.18
CA SER A 63 12.96 5.10 1.19
C SER A 63 13.74 6.40 0.93
N ARG A 64 13.18 7.36 0.18
CA ARG A 64 13.85 8.66 -0.08
C ARG A 64 13.72 9.64 1.08
N SER A 65 12.66 9.56 1.88
CA SER A 65 12.46 10.46 3.01
C SER A 65 13.33 10.14 4.23
N GLY A 66 13.99 8.97 4.26
CA GLY A 66 14.84 8.54 5.37
C GLY A 66 16.34 8.86 5.24
N ASP A 67 16.80 9.32 4.07
CA ASP A 67 18.24 9.47 3.76
C ASP A 67 18.73 10.94 3.78
N GLY A 68 17.84 11.90 4.04
CA GLY A 68 18.14 13.34 3.93
C GLY A 68 18.62 14.04 5.21
N ASP A 69 18.64 13.38 6.37
CA ASP A 69 18.82 14.03 7.69
C ASP A 69 20.15 13.67 8.39
N ALA A 70 21.20 13.40 7.61
CA ALA A 70 22.53 13.04 8.15
C ALA A 70 23.68 13.97 7.70
N LEU A 71 23.40 15.07 6.99
CA LEU A 71 24.44 15.97 6.44
C LEU A 71 24.22 17.45 6.79
N THR A 72 23.98 17.81 8.05
CA THR A 72 24.05 19.20 8.55
C THR A 72 24.38 19.26 10.05
N ALA A 73 25.44 18.55 10.46
CA ALA A 73 26.05 18.74 11.78
C ALA A 73 27.58 18.78 11.66
N ALA A 74 28.08 19.71 10.84
CA ALA A 74 29.46 20.15 10.87
C ALA A 74 29.45 21.68 10.69
N GLY A 75 29.57 22.39 11.82
CA GLY A 75 29.66 23.84 11.91
C GLY A 75 30.21 24.20 13.29
#